data_AF-A0A241ZJ00-F1
#
_entry.id   AF-A0A241ZJ00-F1
#
_cell.length_a   1.000
_cell.length_b   1.000
_cell.length_c   1.000
_cell.angle_alpha   90.00
_cell.angle_beta   90.00
_cell.angle_gamma   90.00
#
_symmetry.space_group_name_H-M   'P 1'
#
loop_
_entity.id
_entity.type
_entity.pdbx_description
1 polymer ?
#
loop_
_entity_poly.entity_id
_entity_poly.type
_entity_poly.pdbx_seq_one_letter_code
_entity_poly.pdbx_strand_id
1 'polypeptide(L)'
;VLEEKAGRLLINGYPTGVEVCDAMVHGGPYPATSDARGTSVGTLAIDRYLRPVCYQNYPQSLLPEALKDSNPLQILRLVNGEMTREAI
;
A
#
# COMPACT_ATOMS: atom_id res chain seq x y z
N VAL A 1 4.69 -0.91 24.58
CA VAL A 1 3.71 -1.88 25.15
C VAL A 1 2.40 -1.96 24.36
N LEU A 2 1.55 -0.92 24.28
CA LEU A 2 0.25 -1.07 23.59
C LEU A 2 0.39 -1.23 22.07
N GLU A 3 1.24 -0.42 21.43
CA GLU A 3 1.54 -0.49 19.98
C GLU A 3 2.15 -1.82 19.54
N GLU A 4 2.78 -2.56 20.46
CA GLU A 4 3.34 -3.89 20.19
C GLU A 4 2.26 -4.99 20.18
N LYS A 5 1.05 -4.68 20.65
CA LYS A 5 -0.03 -5.67 20.88
C LYS A 5 -1.26 -5.47 20.01
N ALA A 6 -1.46 -4.29 19.42
CA ALA A 6 -2.70 -3.95 18.71
C ALA A 6 -2.41 -3.22 17.39
N GLY A 7 -3.23 -3.46 16.37
CA GLY A 7 -3.13 -2.75 15.08
C GLY A 7 -3.69 -1.32 15.12
N ARG A 8 -4.58 -1.01 16.07
CA ARG A 8 -5.18 0.33 16.22
C ARG A 8 -5.29 0.70 17.69
N LEU A 9 -4.79 1.89 18.01
CA LEU A 9 -4.89 2.49 19.34
C LEU A 9 -5.88 3.64 19.30
N LEU A 10 -6.66 3.77 20.38
CA LEU A 10 -7.70 4.78 20.52
C LEU A 10 -7.60 5.39 21.92
N ILE A 11 -7.79 6.70 22.03
CA ILE A 11 -7.82 7.44 23.29
C ILE A 11 -9.21 8.05 23.45
N ASN A 12 -9.79 7.97 24.65
CA ASN A 12 -11.08 8.57 25.01
C ASN A 12 -12.24 8.19 24.08
N GLY A 13 -12.30 6.92 23.66
CA GLY A 13 -13.36 6.40 22.81
C GLY A 13 -13.52 4.89 22.93
N TYR A 14 -14.55 4.36 22.28
CA TYR A 14 -14.82 2.92 22.21
C TYR A 14 -14.35 2.33 20.88
N PRO A 15 -13.81 1.10 20.86
CA PRO A 15 -13.14 0.54 19.68
C PRO A 15 -14.10 -0.01 18.61
N THR A 16 -15.42 0.03 18.84
CA THR A 16 -16.43 -0.62 17.98
C THR A 16 -16.53 0.01 16.60
N GLY A 17 -16.36 1.32 16.49
CA GLY A 17 -16.34 2.02 15.21
C GLY A 17 -15.07 1.69 14.41
N VAL A 18 -15.25 1.36 13.13
CA VAL A 18 -14.17 1.15 12.16
C VAL A 18 -14.45 2.03 10.95
N GLU A 19 -13.72 3.13 10.83
CA GLU A 19 -13.77 4.02 9.69
C GLU A 19 -13.12 3.39 8.45
N VAL A 20 -13.72 3.60 7.28
CA VAL A 20 -13.16 3.16 5.99
C VAL A 20 -12.40 4.34 5.38
N CYS A 21 -11.12 4.47 5.73
CA CYS A 21 -10.25 5.56 5.29
C CYS A 21 -8.81 5.07 5.00
N ASP A 22 -7.98 5.95 4.44
CA ASP A 22 -6.59 5.62 4.06
C ASP A 22 -5.71 5.22 5.24
N ALA A 23 -5.92 5.84 6.41
CA ALA A 23 -5.10 5.64 7.59
C ALA A 23 -5.51 4.41 8.44
N MET A 24 -6.55 3.67 8.04
CA MET A 24 -7.09 2.58 8.85
C MET A 24 -6.15 1.37 8.93
N VAL A 25 -5.98 0.83 10.14
CA VAL A 25 -5.34 -0.46 10.42
C VAL A 25 -6.33 -1.35 11.16
N HIS A 26 -7.05 -2.20 10.42
CA HIS A 26 -7.92 -3.23 10.96
C HIS A 26 -7.19 -4.58 10.89
N GLY A 27 -6.61 -4.97 12.03
CA GLY A 27 -5.71 -6.11 12.17
C GLY A 27 -4.87 -5.98 13.45
N GLY A 28 -3.64 -6.49 13.41
CA GLY A 28 -2.69 -6.46 14.53
C GLY A 28 -1.87 -7.75 14.65
N PRO A 29 -1.06 -7.91 15.70
CA PRO A 29 -0.39 -9.17 15.98
C PRO A 29 -1.38 -10.34 16.12
N TYR A 30 -0.90 -11.56 15.86
CA TYR A 30 -1.68 -12.78 16.12
C TYR A 30 -2.19 -12.80 17.59
N PRO A 31 -3.46 -13.15 17.86
CA PRO A 31 -4.44 -13.77 16.96
C PRO A 31 -5.40 -12.82 16.25
N ALA A 32 -5.19 -11.49 16.32
CA ALA A 32 -6.09 -10.53 15.68
C ALA A 32 -6.15 -10.69 14.14
N THR A 33 -5.03 -11.08 13.52
CA THR A 33 -4.93 -11.51 12.12
C THR A 33 -3.82 -12.55 11.98
N SER A 34 -3.87 -13.33 10.90
CA SER A 34 -2.81 -14.26 10.51
C SER A 34 -1.63 -13.59 9.79
N ASP A 35 -1.80 -12.38 9.26
CA ASP A 35 -0.73 -11.56 8.68
C ASP A 35 -0.81 -10.13 9.20
N ALA A 36 0.15 -9.77 10.06
CA ALA A 36 0.19 -8.47 10.73
C ALA A 36 0.82 -7.35 9.89
N ARG A 37 1.35 -7.66 8.68
CA ARG A 37 2.03 -6.68 7.83
C ARG A 37 1.08 -5.74 7.08
N GLY A 38 -0.21 -6.05 7.04
CA GLY A 38 -1.22 -5.28 6.31
C GLY A 38 -2.48 -5.00 7.12
N THR A 39 -3.51 -4.51 6.43
CA THR A 39 -4.85 -4.21 7.00
C THR A 39 -5.92 -4.87 6.15
N SER A 40 -7.05 -5.26 6.75
CA SER A 40 -8.20 -5.78 5.99
C SER A 40 -9.27 -4.73 5.68
N VAL A 41 -9.16 -3.51 6.24
CA VAL A 41 -10.05 -2.35 5.99
C VAL A 41 -9.20 -1.11 5.71
N GLY A 42 -9.69 -0.22 4.83
CA GLY A 42 -8.95 0.95 4.36
C GLY A 42 -8.28 0.70 3.00
N THR A 43 -7.76 1.75 2.36
CA THR A 43 -7.25 1.65 0.98
C THR A 43 -6.01 0.77 0.86
N LEU A 44 -5.15 0.74 1.89
CA LEU A 44 -4.00 -0.17 1.98
C LEU A 44 -4.38 -1.66 1.99
N ALA A 45 -5.66 -2.00 2.17
CA ALA A 45 -6.11 -3.39 2.10
C ALA A 45 -5.95 -4.02 0.70
N ILE A 46 -5.79 -3.20 -0.36
CA ILE A 46 -5.56 -3.66 -1.73
C ILE A 46 -4.25 -4.45 -1.85
N ASP A 47 -3.21 -4.09 -1.08
CA ASP A 47 -1.87 -4.69 -1.17
C ASP A 47 -1.86 -6.18 -0.82
N ARG A 48 -2.87 -6.67 -0.09
CA ARG A 48 -3.03 -8.11 0.22
C ARG A 48 -3.23 -8.98 -1.01
N TYR A 49 -3.64 -8.40 -2.13
CA TYR A 49 -3.94 -9.10 -3.38
C TYR A 49 -2.95 -8.77 -4.50
N LEU A 50 -1.88 -8.02 -4.19
CA LEU A 50 -0.86 -7.61 -5.15
C LEU A 50 0.46 -8.35 -4.90
N ARG A 51 1.30 -8.42 -5.93
CA ARG A 51 2.71 -8.82 -5.80
C ARG A 51 3.57 -7.97 -6.74
N PRO A 52 4.80 -7.60 -6.34
CA PRO A 52 5.71 -6.90 -7.23
C PRO A 52 6.24 -7.81 -8.34
N VAL A 53 6.55 -7.22 -9.50
CA VAL A 53 7.24 -7.85 -10.63
C VAL A 53 8.26 -6.85 -11.17
N CYS A 54 9.50 -7.31 -11.39
CA CYS A 54 10.57 -6.51 -11.97
C CYS A 54 10.71 -6.82 -13.47
N TYR A 55 10.89 -5.77 -14.28
CA TYR A 55 11.16 -5.86 -15.71
C TYR A 55 12.54 -5.27 -15.98
N GLN A 56 13.43 -6.05 -16.58
CA GLN A 56 14.81 -5.64 -16.84
C GLN A 56 15.13 -5.74 -18.33
N ASN A 57 15.66 -4.65 -18.91
CA ASN A 57 16.05 -4.57 -20.32
C ASN A 57 14.91 -4.89 -21.31
N TYR A 58 13.68 -4.48 -20.99
CA TYR A 58 12.51 -4.65 -21.85
C TYR A 58 12.40 -3.47 -22.84
N PRO A 59 12.04 -3.71 -24.11
CA PRO A 59 11.69 -2.62 -25.02
C PRO A 59 10.37 -1.96 -24.58
N GLN A 60 10.25 -0.64 -24.78
CA GLN A 60 9.09 0.17 -24.37
C GLN A 60 7.75 -0.37 -24.91
N SER A 61 7.75 -0.99 -26.08
CA SER A 61 6.55 -1.57 -26.70
C SER A 61 6.00 -2.81 -25.98
N LEU A 62 6.83 -3.49 -25.17
CA LEU A 62 6.43 -4.68 -24.40
C LEU A 62 6.24 -4.39 -22.91
N LEU A 63 6.52 -3.17 -22.45
CA LEU A 63 6.25 -2.76 -21.07
C LEU A 63 4.75 -2.49 -20.87
N PRO A 64 4.20 -2.83 -19.69
CA PRO A 64 2.91 -2.32 -19.25
C PRO A 64 2.89 -0.79 -19.27
N GLU A 65 1.74 -0.17 -19.59
CA GLU A 65 1.61 1.30 -19.68
C GLU A 65 2.13 2.04 -18.43
N ALA A 66 1.93 1.47 -17.24
CA ALA A 66 2.38 2.04 -15.97
C ALA A 66 3.92 2.16 -15.83
N LEU A 67 4.68 1.38 -16.61
CA LEU A 67 6.14 1.32 -16.54
C LEU A 67 6.84 1.99 -17.74
N LYS A 68 6.09 2.48 -18.72
CA LYS A 68 6.68 3.16 -19.89
C LYS A 68 7.29 4.50 -19.53
N ASP A 69 8.37 4.87 -20.20
CA ASP A 69 9.14 6.07 -19.89
C ASP A 69 8.29 7.34 -19.99
N SER A 70 7.42 7.43 -21.00
CA SER A 70 6.52 8.56 -21.25
C SER A 70 5.40 8.77 -20.23
N ASN A 71 5.22 7.86 -19.26
CA ASN A 71 4.14 7.89 -18.26
C ASN A 71 2.75 8.17 -18.85
N PRO A 72 2.24 7.35 -19.79
CA PRO A 72 0.95 7.61 -20.44
C PRO A 72 -0.23 7.65 -19.46
N LEU A 73 -0.11 7.00 -18.31
CA LEU A 73 -1.13 7.00 -17.26
C LEU A 73 -1.03 8.19 -16.28
N GLN A 74 0.01 9.01 -16.40
CA GLN A 74 0.26 10.17 -15.53
C GLN A 74 0.28 9.81 -14.03
N ILE A 75 0.71 8.58 -13.71
CA ILE A 75 0.76 8.08 -12.33
C ILE A 75 2.01 8.58 -11.61
N LEU A 76 1.94 8.63 -10.28
CA LEU A 76 3.09 8.95 -9.44
C LEU A 76 4.02 7.73 -9.37
N ARG A 77 5.30 7.93 -9.69
CA ARG A 77 6.33 6.88 -9.73
C ARG A 77 7.54 7.31 -8.91
N LEU A 78 8.24 6.33 -8.35
CA LEU A 78 9.52 6.56 -7.69
C LEU A 78 10.65 6.30 -8.70
N VAL A 79 11.38 7.34 -9.08
CA VAL A 79 12.50 7.27 -10.04
C VAL A 79 13.76 7.75 -9.33
N ASN A 80 14.78 6.90 -9.23
CA ASN A 80 16.05 7.20 -8.55
C ASN A 80 15.90 7.79 -7.14
N GLY A 81 14.84 7.40 -6.41
CA GLY A 81 14.56 7.89 -5.05
C GLY A 81 13.65 9.12 -4.99
N GLU A 82 13.23 9.70 -6.12
CA GLU A 82 12.34 10.87 -6.16
C GLU A 82 10.95 10.53 -6.70
N MET A 83 9.91 11.05 -6.06
CA MET A 83 8.53 10.86 -6.50
C MET A 83 8.18 11.87 -7.60
N THR A 84 7.83 11.38 -8.79
CA THR A 84 7.54 12.22 -9.95
C THR A 84 6.42 11.66 -10.82
N ARG A 85 5.77 12.54 -11.58
CA ARG A 85 4.83 12.17 -12.67
C ARG A 85 5.42 12.44 -14.05
N GLU A 86 6.63 12.99 -14.13
CA GLU A 86 7.28 13.32 -15.38
C GLU A 86 7.67 12.07 -16.18
N ALA A 87 7.88 12.28 -17.48
CA ALA A 87 8.55 11.31 -18.34
C ALA A 87 10.04 11.19 -17.93
N ILE A 88 10.64 10.04 -18.21
CA ILE A 88 12.06 9.75 -17.94
C ILE A 88 12.84 9.52 -19.22
#